data_AF-A0A376JPV5-F1
#
_entry.id   AF-A0A376JPV5-F1
#
_cell.length_a   1.000
_cell.length_b   1.000
_cell.length_c   1.000
_cell.angle_alpha   90.00
_cell.angle_beta   90.00
_cell.angle_gamma   90.00
#
_symmetry.space_group_name_H-M   'P 1'
#
loop_
_entity.id
_entity.type
_entity.pdbx_description
1 polymer ?
#
loop_
_entity_poly.entity_id
_entity_poly.type
_entity_poly.pdbx_seq_one_letter_code
_entity_poly.pdbx_strand_id
1 'polypeptide(L)'
;MEENAALLMGMKSAFQLSNDKVAHIGDVLSMTMNKTAADFDGMSDALTYAAPVAKNAGVSIEETAAMVGALHDAKITGSMAGTGSRAVLSRLQAPTGKAMGCTQRAWRENLRQ
;
A
#
# COMPACT_ATOMS: atom_id res chain seq x y z
N MET A 1 -21.20 -9.46 -0.07
CA MET A 1 -21.57 -8.31 -0.94
C MET A 1 -21.33 -6.98 -0.23
N GLU A 2 -21.62 -6.90 1.06
CA GLU A 2 -21.38 -5.70 1.90
C GLU A 2 -19.88 -5.41 2.13
N GLU A 3 -19.07 -6.45 2.35
CA GLU A 3 -17.61 -6.35 2.49
C GLU A 3 -16.95 -5.67 1.28
N ASN A 4 -17.30 -6.10 0.06
CA ASN A 4 -16.81 -5.50 -1.19
C ASN A 4 -17.01 -3.98 -1.23
N ALA A 5 -18.13 -3.46 -0.72
CA ALA A 5 -18.41 -2.03 -0.73
C ALA A 5 -17.48 -1.24 0.21
N ALA A 6 -17.17 -1.80 1.39
CA ALA A 6 -16.30 -1.14 2.36
C ALA A 6 -14.87 -0.98 1.82
N LEU A 7 -14.32 -2.02 1.21
CA LEU A 7 -13.00 -1.96 0.58
C LEU A 7 -12.97 -1.00 -0.60
N LEU A 8 -14.01 -1.02 -1.43
CA LEU A 8 -14.15 -0.08 -2.55
C LEU A 8 -14.15 1.38 -2.08
N MET A 9 -14.90 1.67 -1.02
CA MET A 9 -14.93 3.01 -0.44
C MET A 9 -13.61 3.39 0.22
N GLY A 10 -12.95 2.45 0.91
CA GLY A 10 -11.63 2.65 1.49
C GLY A 10 -10.57 2.98 0.43
N MET A 11 -10.58 2.23 -0.67
CA MET A 11 -9.66 2.39 -1.79
C MET A 11 -9.92 3.71 -2.54
N LYS A 12 -11.19 4.05 -2.78
CA LYS A 12 -11.58 5.35 -3.33
C LYS A 12 -11.08 6.51 -2.48
N SER A 13 -11.25 6.40 -1.16
CA SER A 13 -10.79 7.42 -0.19
C SER A 13 -9.26 7.53 -0.19
N ALA A 14 -8.56 6.39 -0.13
CA ALA A 14 -7.11 6.32 -0.10
C ALA A 14 -6.47 6.91 -1.37
N PHE A 15 -7.03 6.64 -2.54
CA PHE A 15 -6.55 7.16 -3.83
C PHE A 15 -7.16 8.51 -4.24
N GLN A 16 -8.14 9.02 -3.50
CA GLN A 16 -8.92 10.23 -3.83
C GLN A 16 -9.53 10.17 -5.25
N LEU A 17 -10.12 9.03 -5.59
CA LEU A 17 -10.73 8.79 -6.90
C LEU A 17 -12.18 9.28 -6.96
N SER A 18 -12.60 9.68 -8.16
CA SER A 18 -13.97 10.07 -8.48
C SER A 18 -14.93 8.87 -8.47
N ASN A 19 -16.22 9.13 -8.26
CA ASN A 19 -17.24 8.07 -8.14
C ASN A 19 -17.36 7.20 -9.40
N ASP A 20 -17.09 7.74 -10.57
CA ASP A 20 -17.08 7.01 -11.85
C ASP A 20 -16.01 5.91 -11.90
N LYS A 21 -14.95 6.03 -11.09
CA LYS A 21 -13.87 5.03 -11.02
C LYS A 21 -14.15 3.91 -10.03
N VAL A 22 -15.15 4.04 -9.16
CA VAL A 22 -15.44 3.03 -8.12
C VAL A 22 -15.82 1.69 -8.73
N ALA A 23 -16.60 1.68 -9.81
CA ALA A 23 -16.94 0.45 -10.54
C ALA A 23 -15.67 -0.24 -11.07
N HIS A 24 -14.75 0.52 -11.67
CA HIS A 24 -13.48 0.01 -12.17
C HIS A 24 -12.59 -0.57 -11.05
N ILE A 25 -12.54 0.07 -9.88
CA ILE A 25 -11.83 -0.48 -8.71
C ILE A 25 -12.41 -1.85 -8.34
N GLY A 26 -13.73 -1.99 -8.39
CA GLY A 26 -14.43 -3.25 -8.10
C GLY A 26 -14.03 -4.35 -9.07
N ASP A 27 -13.99 -4.03 -10.36
CA ASP A 27 -13.58 -4.97 -11.41
C ASP A 27 -12.12 -5.41 -11.23
N VAL A 28 -11.21 -4.46 -10.96
CA VAL A 28 -9.78 -4.74 -10.73
C VAL A 28 -9.57 -5.64 -9.51
N LEU A 29 -10.24 -5.35 -8.39
CA LEU A 29 -10.17 -6.18 -7.19
C LEU A 29 -10.74 -7.57 -7.44
N SER A 30 -11.91 -7.64 -8.05
CA SER A 30 -12.59 -8.91 -8.35
C SER A 30 -11.75 -9.77 -9.31
N MET A 31 -11.13 -9.17 -10.33
CA MET A 31 -10.18 -9.88 -11.20
C MET A 31 -8.94 -10.35 -10.44
N THR A 32 -8.40 -9.54 -9.54
CA THR A 32 -7.22 -9.90 -8.74
C THR A 32 -7.53 -11.07 -7.80
N MET A 33 -8.65 -11.00 -7.08
CA MET A 33 -9.12 -12.09 -6.20
C MET A 33 -9.42 -13.37 -6.97
N ASN A 34 -9.97 -13.29 -8.18
CA ASN A 34 -10.18 -14.49 -9.01
C ASN A 34 -8.89 -15.10 -9.54
N LYS A 35 -7.81 -14.31 -9.67
CA LYS A 35 -6.53 -14.76 -10.22
C LYS A 35 -5.52 -15.18 -9.17
N THR A 36 -5.77 -14.88 -7.91
CA THR A 36 -4.85 -15.11 -6.79
C THR A 36 -5.59 -15.86 -5.68
N ALA A 37 -4.87 -16.44 -4.73
CA ALA A 37 -5.47 -17.05 -3.54
C ALA A 37 -5.97 -16.02 -2.51
N ALA A 38 -6.09 -14.75 -2.92
CA ALA A 38 -6.42 -13.64 -2.04
C ALA A 38 -7.84 -13.68 -1.51
N ASP A 39 -7.95 -13.59 -0.18
CA ASP A 39 -9.19 -13.40 0.55
C ASP A 39 -9.49 -11.92 0.76
N PHE A 40 -10.77 -11.64 1.01
CA PHE A 40 -11.24 -10.27 1.14
C PHE A 40 -10.59 -9.55 2.34
N ASP A 41 -10.52 -10.22 3.48
CA ASP A 41 -9.92 -9.69 4.71
C ASP A 41 -8.43 -9.40 4.53
N GLY A 42 -7.68 -10.35 3.97
CA GLY A 42 -6.26 -10.18 3.71
C GLY A 42 -5.98 -9.07 2.70
N MET A 43 -6.83 -8.90 1.68
CA MET A 43 -6.69 -7.81 0.73
C MET A 43 -7.08 -6.46 1.35
N SER A 44 -8.13 -6.42 2.18
CA SER A 44 -8.59 -5.22 2.88
C SER A 44 -7.53 -4.67 3.84
N ASP A 45 -6.93 -5.55 4.64
CA ASP A 45 -5.84 -5.20 5.55
C ASP A 45 -4.61 -4.72 4.79
N ALA A 46 -4.19 -5.45 3.75
CA ALA A 46 -3.01 -5.11 2.98
C ALA A 46 -3.16 -3.76 2.26
N LEU A 47 -4.32 -3.54 1.62
CA LEU A 47 -4.62 -2.32 0.89
C LEU A 47 -4.77 -1.11 1.81
N THR A 48 -5.27 -1.28 3.04
CA THR A 48 -5.34 -0.20 4.04
C THR A 48 -3.97 0.44 4.29
N TYR A 49 -2.88 -0.34 4.24
CA TYR A 49 -1.52 0.17 4.41
C TYR A 49 -0.82 0.49 3.10
N ALA A 50 -1.08 -0.27 2.02
CA ALA A 50 -0.41 -0.10 0.73
C ALA A 50 -0.99 1.06 -0.10
N ALA A 51 -2.31 1.22 -0.12
CA ALA A 51 -3.03 2.23 -0.92
C ALA A 51 -2.56 3.69 -0.73
N PRO A 52 -2.47 4.22 0.51
CA PRO A 52 -2.05 5.63 0.69
C PRO A 52 -0.59 5.85 0.26
N VAL A 53 0.25 4.83 0.39
CA VAL A 53 1.67 4.91 0.00
C VAL A 53 1.81 4.79 -1.51
N ALA A 54 1.05 3.87 -2.14
CA ALA A 54 0.96 3.70 -3.60
C ALA A 54 0.55 4.99 -4.29
N LYS A 55 -0.50 5.65 -3.78
CA LYS A 55 -0.90 6.97 -4.27
C LYS A 55 0.23 8.00 -4.16
N ASN A 56 0.92 8.06 -3.03
CA ASN A 56 2.04 9.00 -2.84
C ASN A 56 3.22 8.72 -3.79
N ALA A 57 3.40 7.47 -4.25
CA ALA A 57 4.40 7.11 -5.25
C ALA A 57 3.92 7.32 -6.70
N GLY A 58 2.65 7.65 -6.91
CA GLY A 58 2.04 7.69 -8.24
C GLY A 58 1.81 6.30 -8.86
N VAL A 59 1.76 5.25 -8.04
CA VAL A 59 1.44 3.89 -8.48
C VAL A 59 -0.07 3.76 -8.68
N SER A 60 -0.47 3.06 -9.75
CA SER A 60 -1.88 2.87 -10.08
C SER A 60 -2.59 1.89 -9.14
N ILE A 61 -3.92 1.90 -9.17
CA ILE A 61 -4.75 1.00 -8.36
C ILE A 61 -4.62 -0.45 -8.84
N GLU A 62 -4.47 -0.65 -10.14
CA GLU A 62 -4.24 -1.93 -10.79
C GLU A 62 -2.92 -2.54 -10.35
N GLU A 63 -1.83 -1.76 -10.37
CA GLU A 63 -0.52 -2.23 -9.92
C GLU A 63 -0.52 -2.52 -8.43
N THR A 64 -1.19 -1.70 -7.63
CA THR A 64 -1.29 -1.92 -6.18
C THR A 64 -2.06 -3.19 -5.86
N ALA A 65 -3.20 -3.41 -6.52
CA ALA A 65 -4.00 -4.63 -6.36
C ALA A 65 -3.22 -5.87 -6.83
N ALA A 66 -2.58 -5.81 -8.00
CA ALA A 66 -1.76 -6.90 -8.52
C ALA A 66 -0.58 -7.23 -7.59
N MET A 67 0.08 -6.22 -7.03
CA MET A 67 1.16 -6.41 -6.06
C MET A 67 0.66 -7.10 -4.79
N VAL A 68 -0.46 -6.65 -4.22
CA VAL A 68 -1.06 -7.29 -3.05
C VAL A 68 -1.52 -8.72 -3.36
N GLY A 69 -2.12 -8.96 -4.51
CA GLY A 69 -2.52 -10.30 -4.95
C GLY A 69 -1.33 -11.24 -5.10
N ALA A 70 -0.24 -10.79 -5.74
CA ALA A 70 0.97 -11.59 -5.90
C ALA A 70 1.67 -11.88 -4.56
N LEU A 71 1.65 -10.94 -3.61
CA LEU A 71 2.13 -11.17 -2.24
C LEU A 71 1.26 -12.21 -1.53
N HIS A 72 -0.06 -12.15 -1.73
CA HIS A 72 -0.99 -13.10 -1.14
C HIS A 72 -0.77 -14.53 -1.66
N ASP A 73 -0.54 -14.69 -2.97
CA ASP A 73 -0.14 -15.97 -3.57
C ASP A 73 1.16 -16.54 -2.96
N ALA A 74 2.09 -15.65 -2.56
CA ALA A 74 3.29 -16.01 -1.83
C ALA A 74 3.07 -16.28 -0.32
N LYS A 75 1.81 -16.36 0.12
CA LYS A 75 1.37 -16.47 1.52
C LYS A 75 1.76 -15.28 2.40
N ILE A 76 2.04 -14.13 1.79
CA ILE A 76 2.26 -12.86 2.48
C ILE A 76 0.94 -12.10 2.39
N THR A 77 0.14 -12.17 3.44
CA THR A 77 -1.24 -11.67 3.45
C THR A 77 -1.43 -10.56 4.49
N GLY A 78 -2.55 -9.83 4.37
CA GLY A 78 -3.01 -8.88 5.38
C GLY A 78 -1.99 -7.81 5.75
N SER A 79 -1.88 -7.56 7.06
CA SER A 79 -0.99 -6.55 7.63
C SER A 79 0.49 -6.76 7.29
N MET A 80 0.96 -7.99 7.06
CA MET A 80 2.34 -8.24 6.64
C MET A 80 2.61 -7.79 5.21
N ALA A 81 1.69 -8.08 4.28
CA ALA A 81 1.76 -7.61 2.90
C ALA A 81 1.69 -6.08 2.83
N GLY A 82 0.78 -5.49 3.61
CA GLY A 82 0.61 -4.05 3.72
C GLY A 82 1.85 -3.34 4.30
N THR A 83 2.42 -3.88 5.38
CA THR A 83 3.61 -3.33 6.04
C THR A 83 4.86 -3.48 5.18
N GLY A 84 5.04 -4.63 4.53
CA GLY A 84 6.15 -4.88 3.61
C GLY A 84 6.12 -3.93 2.42
N SER A 85 4.96 -3.80 1.78
CA SER A 85 4.74 -2.89 0.64
C SER A 85 4.98 -1.43 1.04
N ARG A 86 4.45 -1.00 2.19
CA ARG A 86 4.68 0.33 2.74
C ARG A 86 6.17 0.58 3.04
N ALA A 87 6.90 -0.40 3.57
CA ALA A 87 8.31 -0.25 3.88
C ALA A 87 9.15 -0.11 2.60
N VAL A 88 8.90 -0.93 1.58
CA VAL A 88 9.58 -0.84 0.29
C VAL A 88 9.28 0.49 -0.39
N LEU A 89 8.01 0.87 -0.44
CA LEU A 89 7.59 2.09 -1.13
C LEU A 89 8.00 3.35 -0.38
N SER A 90 8.01 3.32 0.96
CA SER A 90 8.57 4.41 1.77
C SER A 90 10.09 4.52 1.62
N ARG A 91 10.83 3.43 1.40
CA ARG A 91 12.28 3.48 1.12
C ARG A 91 12.56 4.07 -0.26
N LEU A 92 11.72 3.78 -1.24
CA LEU A 92 11.80 4.37 -2.58
C LEU A 92 11.43 5.87 -2.57
N GLN A 93 10.46 6.27 -1.75
CA GLN A 93 10.05 7.68 -1.60
C GLN A 93 10.94 8.48 -0.63
N ALA A 94 11.68 7.83 0.26
CA ALA A 94 12.50 8.54 1.24
C ALA A 94 13.63 9.30 0.54
N PRO A 95 13.72 10.64 0.69
CA PRO A 95 14.92 11.35 0.30
C PRO A 95 16.05 10.89 1.22
N THR A 96 17.06 10.23 0.66
CA THR A 96 18.27 9.76 1.34
C THR A 96 18.97 10.85 2.18
N GLY A 97 18.64 12.13 1.97
CA GLY A 97 19.19 13.27 2.71
C GLY A 97 18.70 13.48 4.16
N LYS A 98 17.47 13.07 4.54
CA LYS A 98 16.97 13.36 5.91
C LYS A 98 17.54 12.42 6.98
N ALA A 99 17.83 11.17 6.62
CA ALA A 99 18.51 10.22 7.51
C ALA A 99 19.97 10.60 7.76
N MET A 100 20.65 11.14 6.74
CA MET A 100 22.01 11.70 6.85
C MET A 100 22.07 12.95 7.73
N GLY A 101 21.06 13.83 7.66
CA GLY A 101 21.02 15.06 8.47
C GLY A 101 20.83 14.80 9.97
N CYS A 102 20.01 13.82 10.35
CA CYS A 102 19.81 13.45 11.76
C CYS A 102 21.01 12.71 12.35
N THR A 103 21.68 11.84 11.56
CA THR A 103 22.92 11.18 11.99
C THR A 103 24.06 12.18 12.13
N GLN A 104 24.23 13.14 11.20
CA GLN A 104 25.26 14.20 11.34
C GLN A 104 25.02 15.11 12.55
N ARG A 105 23.76 15.40 12.89
CA ARG A 105 23.44 16.24 14.05
C ARG A 105 23.68 15.50 15.37
N ALA A 106 23.28 14.22 15.45
CA ALA A 106 23.55 13.36 16.60
C ALA A 106 25.06 13.09 16.82
N TRP A 107 25.83 12.91 15.73
CA TRP A 107 27.28 12.73 15.82
C TRP A 107 28.02 14.00 16.27
N ARG A 108 27.57 15.20 15.86
CA ARG A 108 28.17 16.48 16.32
C ARG A 108 27.88 16.79 17.79
N GLU A 109 26.76 16.32 18.32
CA GLU A 109 26.40 16.47 19.75
C GLU A 109 27.29 15.57 20.63
N ASN A 110 27.58 14.35 20.18
CA ASN A 110 28.37 13.36 20.93
C ASN A 110 29.90 13.62 20.91
N LEU A 111 30.40 14.43 19.98
CA LEU A 111 31.81 14.85 19.92
C LEU A 111 32.10 16.14 20.70
N ARG A 112 31.11 16.66 21.44
CA ARG A 112 31.19 17.90 22.22
C ARG A 112 31.01 17.69 23.73
N GLN A 113 30.89 16.44 24.17
CA GLN A 113 31.06 15.99 25.55
C GLN A 113 32.40 15.27 25.68
#